data_AF-A0A436G0B3-F1
#
_entry.id   AF-A0A436G0B3-F1
#
_cell.length_a   1.000
_cell.length_b   1.000
_cell.length_c   1.000
_cell.angle_alpha   90.00
_cell.angle_beta   90.00
_cell.angle_gamma   90.00
#
_symmetry.space_group_name_H-M   'P 1'
#
loop_
_entity.id
_entity.type
_entity.pdbx_description
1 polymer ?
#
loop_
_entity_poly.entity_id
_entity_poly.type
_entity_poly.pdbx_seq_one_letter_code
_entity_poly.pdbx_strand_id
1 'polypeptide(L)' 'PWIDQPAGLFLWCSLPDGVDAAEVARRALADNIVLAPGNAFSLSGTASRFLRFNVAQCTDERIFRVIEAAMARPS' A
#
# COMPACT_ATOMS: atom_id res chain seq x y z
N PRO A 1 -25.60 -16.90 -13.19
CA PRO A 1 -24.16 -16.88 -13.57
C PRO A 1 -23.29 -16.82 -12.31
N TRP A 2 -22.68 -17.95 -11.95
CA TRP A 2 -21.75 -18.04 -10.82
C TRP A 2 -20.40 -17.44 -11.26
N ILE A 3 -19.92 -16.42 -10.55
CA ILE A 3 -18.61 -15.86 -10.80
C ILE A 3 -17.65 -16.52 -9.80
N ASP A 4 -16.84 -17.45 -10.29
CA ASP A 4 -15.66 -17.94 -9.59
C ASP A 4 -14.54 -16.90 -9.84
N GLN A 5 -14.32 -15.98 -8.90
CA GLN A 5 -13.15 -15.10 -8.93
C GLN A 5 -12.10 -15.67 -7.98
N PRO A 6 -11.05 -16.35 -8.49
CA PRO A 6 -10.04 -16.97 -7.61
C PRO A 6 -9.18 -15.96 -6.83
N ALA A 7 -9.33 -14.65 -7.05
CA ALA A 7 -8.59 -13.61 -6.35
C ALA A 7 -9.48 -12.39 -6.06
N GLY A 8 -9.37 -11.88 -4.83
CA GLY A 8 -9.99 -10.61 -4.43
C GLY A 8 -9.26 -9.40 -5.00
N LEU A 9 -9.91 -8.23 -4.95
CA LEU A 9 -9.35 -6.96 -5.45
C LEU A 9 -8.15 -6.44 -4.66
N PHE A 10 -7.84 -7.00 -3.48
CA PHE A 10 -6.82 -6.48 -2.58
C PHE A 10 -5.63 -7.42 -2.49
N LEU A 11 -4.44 -6.87 -2.71
CA LEU A 11 -3.17 -7.55 -2.47
C LEU A 11 -2.45 -6.93 -1.29
N TRP A 12 -1.61 -7.76 -0.67
CA TRP A 12 -0.68 -7.37 0.38
C TRP A 12 0.74 -7.39 -0.16
N CYS A 13 1.51 -6.34 0.10
CA CYS A 13 2.93 -6.32 -0.17
C CYS A 13 3.73 -6.02 1.10
N SER A 14 4.93 -6.59 1.16
CA SER A 14 5.95 -6.19 2.12
C SER A 14 6.77 -5.06 1.52
N LEU A 15 6.98 -4.01 2.30
CA LEU A 15 7.94 -2.96 1.98
C LEU A 15 9.37 -3.43 2.29
N PRO A 16 10.39 -2.80 1.69
CA PRO A 16 11.79 -2.99 2.05
C PRO A 16 12.05 -2.70 3.53
N ASP A 17 13.13 -3.27 4.05
CA ASP A 17 13.50 -3.07 5.45
C ASP A 17 13.83 -1.60 5.75
N GLY A 18 13.37 -1.14 6.93
CA GLY A 18 13.51 0.26 7.35
C GLY A 18 12.45 1.21 6.78
N VAL A 19 11.53 0.74 5.94
CA VAL A 19 10.40 1.55 5.43
C VAL A 19 9.15 1.29 6.27
N ASP A 20 8.57 2.36 6.82
CA ASP A 20 7.31 2.31 7.56
C ASP A 20 6.10 2.58 6.65
N ALA A 21 5.15 1.64 6.63
CA ALA A 21 3.97 1.70 5.76
C ALA A 21 3.02 2.85 6.12
N ALA A 22 2.97 3.28 7.39
CA ALA A 22 2.14 4.41 7.79
C ALA A 22 2.74 5.73 7.28
N GLU A 23 4.07 5.86 7.29
CA GLU A 23 4.74 7.01 6.68
C GLU A 23 4.54 7.06 5.16
N VAL A 24 4.69 5.94 4.48
CA VAL A 24 4.42 5.84 3.03
C VAL A 24 2.96 6.23 2.73
N ALA A 25 1.98 5.73 3.49
CA ALA A 25 0.58 6.08 3.31
C ALA A 25 0.29 7.56 3.56
N ARG A 26 0.92 8.17 4.59
CA ARG A 26 0.79 9.61 4.86
C ARG A 26 1.31 10.45 3.70
N ARG A 27 2.46 10.10 3.12
CA ARG A 27 3.04 10.82 1.98
C ARG A 27 2.18 10.65 0.72
N ALA A 28 1.75 9.43 0.41
CA ALA A 28 0.90 9.16 -0.74
C ALA A 28 -0.46 9.88 -0.67
N LEU A 29 -0.97 10.10 0.54
CA LEU A 29 -2.22 10.85 0.74
C LEU A 29 -2.10 12.30 0.27
N ALA A 30 -0.93 12.93 0.35
CA ALA A 30 -0.69 14.27 -0.17
C ALA A 30 -0.89 14.35 -1.70
N ASP A 31 -0.68 13.23 -2.39
CA ASP A 31 -0.93 13.06 -3.83
C ASP A 31 -2.31 12.47 -4.14
N ASN A 32 -3.25 12.50 -3.19
CA ASN A 32 -4.60 11.91 -3.32
C ASN A 32 -4.57 10.40 -3.63
N ILE A 33 -3.58 9.68 -3.10
CA ILE A 33 -3.53 8.21 -3.14
C ILE A 33 -3.74 7.68 -1.73
N VAL A 34 -4.79 6.88 -1.55
CA VAL A 34 -5.07 6.22 -0.28
C VAL A 34 -4.46 4.82 -0.30
N LEU A 35 -3.47 4.61 0.56
CA LEU A 35 -2.90 3.29 0.84
C LEU A 35 -3.35 2.83 2.23
N ALA A 36 -3.48 1.53 2.44
CA ALA A 36 -3.88 0.98 3.73
C ALA A 36 -2.68 0.33 4.45
N PRO A 37 -2.11 0.98 5.50
CA PRO A 37 -1.02 0.41 6.30
C PRO A 37 -1.43 -0.87 7.03
N GLY A 38 -0.52 -1.83 7.13
CA GLY A 38 -0.80 -3.13 7.74
C GLY A 38 -1.18 -3.05 9.21
N ASN A 39 -0.64 -2.08 9.95
CA ASN A 39 -1.01 -1.85 11.35
C ASN A 39 -2.45 -1.37 11.54
N ALA A 40 -3.14 -0.88 10.50
CA ALA A 40 -4.59 -0.66 10.56
C ALA A 40 -5.38 -1.97 10.70
N PHE A 41 -4.75 -3.13 10.45
CA PHE A 41 -5.34 -4.46 10.49
C PHE A 41 -4.62 -5.41 11.47
N SER A 42 -3.65 -4.91 12.24
CA SER A 42 -2.88 -5.70 13.20
C SER A 42 -3.04 -5.13 14.61
N LEU A 43 -3.72 -5.87 15.48
CA LEU A 43 -3.89 -5.49 16.89
C LEU A 43 -2.55 -5.47 17.66
N SER A 44 -1.57 -6.27 17.23
CA SER A 44 -0.24 -6.34 17.83
C SER A 44 0.74 -5.28 17.30
N GLY A 45 0.37 -4.51 16.26
CA GLY A 45 1.24 -3.48 15.67
C GLY A 45 2.48 -4.03 14.93
N THR A 46 2.53 -5.33 14.65
CA THR A 46 3.68 -6.02 14.07
C THR A 46 3.70 -6.00 12.53
N ALA A 47 2.73 -5.34 11.91
CA ALA A 47 2.55 -5.27 10.47
C ALA A 47 2.97 -3.90 9.88
N SER A 48 3.87 -3.18 10.55
CA SER A 48 4.32 -1.83 10.15
C SER A 48 4.98 -1.77 8.77
N ARG A 49 5.52 -2.89 8.29
CA ARG A 49 6.16 -3.00 6.95
C ARG A 49 5.24 -3.49 5.85
N PHE A 50 3.94 -3.67 6.11
CA PHE A 50 3.00 -4.20 5.10
C PHE A 50 2.03 -3.13 4.63
N LEU A 51 1.68 -3.19 3.34
CA LEU A 51 0.62 -2.39 2.74
C LEU A 51 -0.43 -3.29 2.11
N ARG A 52 -1.69 -2.89 2.22
CA ARG A 52 -2.80 -3.43 1.45
C ARG A 52 -3.27 -2.39 0.45
N PHE A 53 -3.43 -2.80 -0.81
CA PHE A 53 -3.90 -1.92 -1.88
C PHE A 53 -4.80 -2.66 -2.86
N ASN A 54 -5.61 -1.91 -3.62
CA ASN A 54 -6.51 -2.48 -4.62
C ASN A 54 -5.77 -2.65 -5.96
N VAL A 55 -5.59 -3.88 -6.41
CA VAL A 55 -4.87 -4.20 -7.64
C VAL A 55 -5.56 -3.66 -8.90
N ALA A 56 -6.89 -3.49 -8.87
CA ALA A 56 -7.62 -2.90 -9.99
C ALA A 56 -7.26 -1.43 -10.24
N GLN A 57 -6.66 -0.75 -9.25
CA GLN A 57 -6.17 0.62 -9.42
C GLN A 57 -4.77 0.67 -10.05
N CYS A 58 -4.01 -0.43 -10.04
CA CYS A 58 -2.63 -0.50 -10.58
C CYS A 58 -2.53 -0.32 -12.10
N THR A 59 -3.64 -0.10 -12.81
CA THR A 59 -3.63 0.33 -14.22
C THR A 59 -3.30 1.82 -14.38
N ASP A 60 -3.40 2.62 -13.31
CA ASP A 60 -2.94 4.01 -13.28
C ASP A 60 -1.45 4.07 -12.90
N GLU A 61 -0.59 4.41 -13.87
CA GLU A 61 0.86 4.54 -13.68
C GLU A 61 1.24 5.51 -12.55
N ARG A 62 0.38 6.49 -12.28
CA ARG A 62 0.60 7.48 -11.21
C ARG A 62 0.80 6.81 -9.86
N ILE A 63 0.14 5.68 -9.61
CA ILE A 63 0.24 4.95 -8.35
C ILE A 63 1.69 4.50 -8.10
N PHE A 64 2.36 3.97 -9.12
CA PHE A 64 3.73 3.50 -8.97
C PHE A 64 4.70 4.65 -8.69
N ARG A 65 4.53 5.78 -9.39
CA ARG A 65 5.37 6.99 -9.18
C ARG A 65 5.19 7.58 -7.78
N VAL A 66 3.94 7.65 -7.29
CA VAL A 66 3.63 8.14 -5.94
C VAL A 66 4.20 7.22 -4.88
N ILE A 67 4.08 5.89 -5.05
CA ILE A 67 4.65 4.92 -4.09
C ILE A 67 6.18 5.04 -4.07
N GLU A 68 6.83 5.12 -5.23
CA GLU A 68 8.27 5.30 -5.33
C GLU A 68 8.75 6.58 -4.62
N ALA A 69 8.08 7.71 -4.88
CA ALA A 69 8.37 8.98 -4.22
C ALA A 69 8.13 8.92 -2.71
N ALA A 70 7.02 8.28 -2.28
CA ALA A 70 6.68 8.14 -0.86
C ALA A 70 7.70 7.27 -0.11
N MET A 71 8.33 6.30 -0.78
CA MET A 71 9.37 5.44 -0.21
C MET A 71 10.77 6.07 -0.20
N ALA A 72 11.00 7.16 -0.94
CA ALA A 72 12.29 7.84 -0.96
C ALA A 72 12.63 8.38 0.44
N ARG A 73 13.87 8.14 0.90
CA ARG A 73 14.36 8.75 2.15
C ARG A 73 14.58 10.24 1.93
N PRO A 74 14.15 11.13 2.85
CA PRO A 74 14.55 12.52 2.80
C PRO A 74 16.09 12.60 2.84
N SER A 75 16.66 13.39 1.93
CA SER A 75 18.09 13.74 1.90
C SER A 75 18.46 14.65 3.07
#